data_AF-A0A7U9NK70-F1
#
_entry.id   AF-A0A7U9NK70-F1
#
_cell.length_a   1.000
_cell.length_b   1.000
_cell.length_c   1.000
_cell.angle_alpha   90.00
_cell.angle_beta   90.00
_cell.angle_gamma   90.00
#
_symmetry.space_group_name_H-M   'P 1'
#
loop_
_entity.id
_entity.type
_entity.pdbx_description
1 polymer ?
#
loop_
_entity_poly.entity_id
_entity_poly.type
_entity_poly.pdbx_seq_one_letter_code
_entity_poly.pdbx_strand_id
1 'polypeptide(L)'
;MYETDLPKQYDLLTLEQQSILCAWIKENFFPVKSFTCSSTSYGLKEAFENSPNGFYISNGMFKQAMKLCGFVAKDESQINWTFNISKKSPGISNLLNK
;
A
#
# COMPACT_ATOMS: atom_id res chain seq x y z
N MET A 1 6.59 13.59 10.58
CA MET A 1 5.60 13.10 9.58
C MET A 1 5.34 14.25 8.64
N TYR A 2 5.55 14.05 7.33
CA TYR A 2 5.33 15.10 6.34
C TYR A 2 3.88 15.07 5.84
N GLU A 3 3.42 16.15 5.20
CA GLU A 3 2.06 16.20 4.66
C GLU A 3 1.78 15.08 3.65
N THR A 4 2.80 14.69 2.87
CA THR A 4 2.75 13.58 1.91
C THR A 4 2.63 12.20 2.57
N ASP A 5 2.83 12.08 3.88
CA ASP A 5 2.62 10.83 4.64
C ASP A 5 1.21 10.69 5.20
N LEU A 6 0.38 11.74 5.10
CA LEU A 6 -0.95 11.79 5.71
C LEU A 6 -1.99 11.09 4.82
N PRO A 7 -2.86 10.22 5.39
CA PRO A 7 -3.89 9.51 4.61
C PRO A 7 -4.83 10.43 3.80
N LYS A 8 -5.05 11.67 4.25
CA LYS A 8 -5.84 12.69 3.54
C LYS A 8 -5.36 12.98 2.11
N GLN A 9 -4.10 12.67 1.80
CA GLN A 9 -3.53 12.85 0.47
C GLN A 9 -4.25 12.01 -0.59
N TYR A 10 -4.92 10.93 -0.19
CA TYR A 10 -5.72 10.09 -1.09
C TYR A 10 -6.83 10.85 -1.81
N ASP A 11 -7.39 11.88 -1.17
CA ASP A 11 -8.47 12.69 -1.74
C ASP A 11 -8.02 13.52 -2.96
N LEU A 12 -6.70 13.64 -3.16
CA LEU A 12 -6.11 14.30 -4.33
C LEU A 12 -6.03 13.38 -5.56
N LEU A 13 -6.23 12.07 -5.40
CA LEU A 13 -6.28 11.13 -6.52
C LEU A 13 -7.62 11.26 -7.25
N THR A 14 -7.59 11.20 -8.58
CA THR A 14 -8.82 11.08 -9.38
C THR A 14 -9.52 9.75 -9.09
N LEU A 15 -10.83 9.66 -9.35
CA LEU A 15 -11.58 8.41 -9.17
C LEU A 15 -10.98 7.24 -9.97
N GLU A 16 -10.44 7.51 -11.15
CA GLU A 16 -9.74 6.52 -11.98
C GLU A 16 -8.46 6.03 -11.29
N GLN A 17 -7.62 6.94 -10.81
CA GLN A 17 -6.41 6.61 -10.06
C GLN A 17 -6.71 5.81 -8.80
N GLN A 18 -7.75 6.21 -8.05
CA GLN A 18 -8.22 5.46 -6.88
C GLN A 18 -8.63 4.04 -7.26
N SER A 19 -9.36 3.88 -8.36
CA SER A 19 -9.79 2.56 -8.87
C SER A 19 -8.60 1.69 -9.28
N ILE A 20 -7.65 2.23 -10.04
CA ILE A 20 -6.43 1.50 -10.47
C ILE A 20 -5.61 1.05 -9.26
N LEU A 21 -5.37 1.96 -8.30
CA LEU A 21 -4.61 1.65 -7.10
C LEU A 21 -5.30 0.56 -6.25
N CYS A 22 -6.61 0.68 -6.05
CA CYS A 22 -7.39 -0.31 -5.30
C CYS A 22 -7.44 -1.67 -6.00
N ALA A 23 -7.57 -1.70 -7.33
CA ALA A 23 -7.52 -2.93 -8.11
C ALA A 23 -6.17 -3.62 -7.94
N TRP A 24 -5.07 -2.87 -8.13
CA TRP A 24 -3.72 -3.40 -7.96
C TRP A 24 -3.48 -3.95 -6.55
N ILE A 25 -3.91 -3.24 -5.50
CA ILE A 25 -3.79 -3.69 -4.10
C ILE A 25 -4.50 -5.04 -3.91
N LYS A 26 -5.74 -5.18 -4.39
CA LYS A 26 -6.55 -6.39 -4.23
C LYS A 26 -6.02 -7.58 -5.02
N GLU A 27 -5.42 -7.33 -6.18
CA GLU A 27 -4.78 -8.36 -7.00
C GLU A 27 -3.45 -8.84 -6.41
N ASN A 28 -2.71 -7.94 -5.75
CA ASN A 28 -1.34 -8.22 -5.32
C ASN A 28 -1.19 -8.61 -3.85
N PHE A 29 -2.16 -8.25 -2.99
CA PHE A 29 -2.07 -8.49 -1.55
C PHE A 29 -3.28 -9.23 -1.00
N PHE A 30 -3.01 -10.17 -0.09
CA PHE A 30 -4.04 -10.90 0.63
C PHE A 30 -3.96 -10.59 2.13
N PRO A 31 -5.08 -10.19 2.77
CA PRO A 31 -5.09 -9.88 4.20
C PRO A 31 -4.98 -11.16 5.04
N VAL A 32 -4.29 -11.06 6.18
CA VAL A 32 -4.17 -12.12 7.19
C VAL A 32 -4.37 -11.54 8.59
N LYS A 33 -4.47 -12.39 9.62
CA LYS A 33 -4.62 -11.91 11.01
C LYS A 33 -3.29 -11.44 11.65
N SER A 34 -2.15 -11.84 11.09
CA SER A 34 -0.82 -11.60 11.66
C SER A 34 -0.03 -10.55 10.87
N PHE A 35 0.82 -9.79 11.56
CA PHE A 35 1.74 -8.83 10.94
C PHE A 35 3.09 -9.47 10.60
N THR A 36 3.08 -10.42 9.67
CA THR A 36 4.26 -11.23 9.32
C THR A 36 5.11 -10.64 8.19
N CYS A 37 4.58 -9.68 7.45
CA CYS A 37 5.31 -9.01 6.37
C CYS A 37 6.18 -7.89 6.94
N SER A 38 7.44 -7.80 6.50
CA SER A 38 8.37 -6.73 6.88
C SER A 38 8.27 -5.49 5.99
N SER A 39 7.68 -5.61 4.80
CA SER A 39 7.47 -4.50 3.88
C SER A 39 6.51 -3.47 4.49
N THR A 40 6.91 -2.21 4.45
CA THR A 40 6.10 -1.08 4.93
C THR A 40 5.40 -0.38 3.77
N SER A 41 4.47 0.51 4.08
CA SER A 41 3.73 1.34 3.11
C SER A 41 4.66 2.00 2.09
N TYR A 42 5.87 2.40 2.49
CA TYR A 42 6.85 3.01 1.61
C TYR A 42 7.34 2.05 0.51
N GLY A 43 7.83 0.87 0.88
CA GLY A 43 8.28 -0.11 -0.11
C GLY A 43 7.13 -0.66 -0.95
N LEU A 44 5.94 -0.77 -0.38
CA LEU A 44 4.75 -1.22 -1.10
C LEU A 44 4.25 -0.17 -2.11
N LYS A 45 4.31 1.13 -1.79
CA LYS A 45 3.98 2.18 -2.77
C LYS A 45 4.96 2.18 -3.94
N GLU A 46 6.25 1.95 -3.69
CA GLU A 46 7.26 1.89 -4.74
C GLU A 46 7.02 0.66 -5.62
N ALA A 47 6.53 -0.46 -5.07
CA ALA A 47 6.12 -1.61 -5.87
C ALA A 47 4.97 -1.29 -6.81
N PHE A 48 3.98 -0.51 -6.35
CA PHE A 48 2.88 -0.03 -7.19
C PHE A 48 3.41 0.91 -8.29
N GLU A 49 4.20 1.91 -7.93
CA GLU A 49 4.79 2.89 -8.87
C GLU A 49 5.60 2.22 -9.98
N ASN A 50 6.31 1.13 -9.67
CA ASN A 50 7.11 0.37 -10.63
C ASN A 50 6.33 -0.72 -11.37
N SER A 51 5.01 -0.84 -11.14
CA SER A 51 4.17 -1.81 -11.85
C SER A 51 3.76 -1.30 -13.25
N PRO A 52 3.32 -2.17 -14.18
CA PRO A 52 2.99 -1.75 -15.55
C PRO A 52 1.95 -0.63 -15.66
N ASN A 53 0.98 -0.58 -14.74
CA ASN A 53 -0.07 0.45 -14.68
C ASN A 53 0.16 1.43 -13.52
N GLY A 54 1.36 1.41 -12.94
CA GLY A 54 1.76 2.24 -11.82
C GLY A 54 1.86 3.71 -12.21
N PHE A 55 1.61 4.57 -11.23
CA PHE A 55 1.88 6.00 -11.33
C PHE A 55 2.35 6.52 -9.98
N TYR A 56 2.98 7.69 -9.96
CA TYR A 56 3.50 8.29 -8.74
C TYR A 56 2.39 8.55 -7.72
N ILE A 57 2.62 8.13 -6.47
CA ILE A 57 1.71 8.38 -5.35
C ILE A 57 2.49 8.70 -4.08
N SER A 58 1.88 9.49 -3.21
CA SER A 58 2.46 9.73 -1.89
C SER A 58 2.29 8.50 -0.97
N ASN A 59 3.11 8.42 0.06
CA ASN A 59 2.99 7.37 1.08
C ASN A 59 1.62 7.44 1.79
N GLY A 60 1.10 8.64 2.01
CA GLY A 60 -0.24 8.90 2.54
C GLY A 60 -1.36 8.34 1.67
N MET A 61 -1.30 8.57 0.34
CA MET A 61 -2.25 8.01 -0.62
C MET A 61 -2.29 6.48 -0.53
N PHE A 62 -1.12 5.84 -0.51
CA PHE A 62 -1.04 4.39 -0.44
C PHE A 62 -1.61 3.85 0.89
N LYS A 63 -1.28 4.49 2.02
CA LYS A 63 -1.82 4.10 3.34
C LYS A 63 -3.34 4.10 3.39
N GLN A 64 -3.97 5.16 2.87
CA GLN A 64 -5.42 5.27 2.85
C GLN A 64 -6.04 4.23 1.92
N ALA A 65 -5.44 4.00 0.74
CA ALA A 65 -5.91 2.98 -0.20
C ALA A 65 -5.90 1.57 0.42
N MET A 66 -4.85 1.22 1.16
CA MET A 66 -4.76 -0.05 1.89
C MET A 66 -5.91 -0.20 2.91
N LYS A 67 -6.22 0.86 3.68
CA LYS A 67 -7.35 0.85 4.63
C LYS A 67 -8.69 0.65 3.91
N LEU A 68 -8.91 1.37 2.81
CA LEU A 68 -10.13 1.24 2.01
C LEU A 68 -10.27 -0.15 1.36
N CYS A 69 -9.15 -0.82 1.10
CA CYS A 69 -9.14 -2.21 0.62
C CYS A 69 -9.30 -3.26 1.73
N GLY A 70 -9.51 -2.85 2.99
CA GLY A 70 -9.77 -3.75 4.12
C GLY A 70 -8.52 -4.25 4.86
N PHE A 71 -7.36 -3.64 4.62
CA PHE A 71 -6.15 -3.93 5.38
C PHE A 71 -6.08 -3.10 6.65
N VAL A 72 -5.43 -3.67 7.67
CA VAL A 72 -5.21 -3.05 8.99
C VAL A 72 -3.74 -2.72 9.12
N ALA A 73 -3.44 -1.50 9.57
CA ALA A 73 -2.09 -1.08 9.93
C ALA A 73 -1.75 -1.49 11.37
N LYS A 74 -0.51 -1.92 11.60
CA LYS A 74 -0.03 -2.32 12.93
C LYS A 74 0.02 -1.14 13.90
N ASP A 75 0.46 0.01 13.40
CA ASP A 75 0.62 1.26 14.16
C ASP A 75 0.50 2.44 13.19
N GLU A 76 -0.61 3.18 13.28
CA GLU A 76 -0.90 4.34 12.42
C GLU A 76 -0.11 5.61 12.82
N SER A 77 0.57 5.61 13.98
CA SER A 77 1.41 6.74 14.40
C SER A 77 2.76 6.79 13.67
N GLN A 78 3.17 5.69 13.04
CA GLN A 78 4.42 5.59 12.31
C GLN A 78 4.40 6.36 10.98
N ILE A 79 5.59 6.76 10.51
CA ILE A 79 5.74 7.32 9.16
C ILE A 79 5.52 6.25 8.11
N ASN A 80 6.04 5.03 8.31
CA ASN A 80 5.90 3.91 7.39
C ASN A 80 5.08 2.80 8.05
N TRP A 81 3.90 2.52 7.50
CA TRP A 81 2.96 1.59 8.15
C TRP A 81 3.23 0.15 7.71
N THR A 82 3.24 -0.78 8.67
CA THR A 82 3.20 -2.21 8.37
C THR A 82 1.74 -2.67 8.33
N PHE A 83 1.36 -3.36 7.26
CA PHE A 83 0.00 -3.91 7.10
C PHE A 83 -0.04 -5.42 7.35
N ASN A 84 -1.24 -5.92 7.61
CA ASN A 84 -1.53 -7.34 7.81
C ASN A 84 -1.56 -8.15 6.49
N ILE A 85 -0.43 -8.18 5.78
CA ILE A 85 -0.31 -8.82 4.46
C ILE A 85 0.27 -10.24 4.58
N SER A 86 -0.31 -11.19 3.86
CA SER A 86 0.21 -12.55 3.71
C SER A 86 1.57 -12.54 3.00
N LYS A 87 2.55 -13.30 3.50
CA LYS A 87 3.82 -13.53 2.78
C LYS A 87 3.63 -14.25 1.43
N LYS A 88 2.48 -14.90 1.21
CA LYS A 88 2.11 -15.58 -0.05
C LYS A 88 1.48 -14.64 -1.08
N SER A 89 1.33 -13.36 -0.74
CA SER A 89 0.80 -12.34 -1.64
C SER A 89 1.71 -12.17 -2.86
N PRO A 90 1.19 -12.15 -4.10
CA PRO A 90 1.99 -12.00 -5.32
C PRO A 90 2.94 -10.80 -5.28
N GLY A 91 2.45 -9.65 -4.80
CA GLY A 91 3.25 -8.43 -4.69
C GLY A 91 4.40 -8.52 -3.68
N ILE A 92 4.33 -9.45 -2.71
CA ILE A 92 5.39 -9.65 -1.72
C ILE A 92 6.49 -10.56 -2.27
N SER A 93 6.14 -11.64 -2.98
CA SER A 93 7.14 -12.52 -3.60
C SER A 93 8.03 -11.76 -4.59
N ASN A 94 7.46 -10.82 -5.34
CA ASN A 94 8.21 -9.99 -6.29
C ASN A 94 9.14 -8.96 -5.64
N LEU A 95 8.83 -8.54 -4.41
CA LEU A 95 9.65 -7.60 -3.62
C LEU A 95 10.88 -8.25 -2.98
N LEU A 96 10.86 -9.57 -2.77
CA LEU A 96 11.96 -10.32 -2.13
C LEU A 96 13.00 -10.85 -3.12
N ASN A 97 12.76 -10.71 -4.42
CA ASN A 97 13.62 -11.22 -5.50
C ASN A 97 14.36 -10.11 -6.27
N LYS A 98 14.37 -8.88 -5.74
CA LYS A 98 15.21 -7.76 -6.22
C LYS A 98 16.42 -7.61 -5.30
#